data_AF-A0A0W4ZS59-F1
#
_entry.id   AF-A0A0W4ZS59-F1
#
_cell.length_a   1.000
_cell.length_b   1.000
_cell.length_c   1.000
_cell.angle_alpha   90.00
_cell.angle_beta   90.00
_cell.angle_gamma   90.00
#
_symmetry.space_group_name_H-M   'P 1'
#
loop_
_entity.id
_entity.type
_entity.pdbx_description
1 polymer ?
#
loop_
_entity_poly.entity_id
_entity_poly.type
_entity_poly.pdbx_seq_one_letter_code
_entity_poly.pdbx_strand_id
1 'polypeptide(L)'
;MIDTIHKRLLDETSEKTQTKKLKSDNDLKPISNGLTREEIIQKGRASILEKINKMKKAQCKKIHSDNQSSEITAHTIKSDIQRRIREHDLINKSTMKLRMQINEMDDDNEFQGKGGLSVGVHPSLLTDTSKTGSDKRNKIRPKFATTMANLRSAPPQPRPKKQMEILRNPPDDFMNKYMNIYYDPRMKTKTNYNIHRFRNQKALVFNEPGKYIEQANALKAQARLEELKKRIADNAKKVGLEEELDIDKALYKEPPPDIEWWDEGLVTNKSYNDLDIGLAKIDTPDSIISFYIQHPIPIPPPFEKNQPPPKALMLTERERQKLRRQRRAEDLRIKQDKQRLGLEEPEPPKVKLSNLMKVLTSEAIKDPTRIEAMVRRQVAERKEKHEKENSIRKLTPNQKRQKLEMKKAENASRGIYCNVFRIEYLSHGQHRFKINKNAEQHSLTGVTILHPKFNLVIVEGGSKGIKRFKDLMLRRIDWTNEPNLPTIVYNNQLIKQDEQTPVNYSKNKCELVWEGELRNRNFRTWKFRNCSDDKTVKDILEKGKAYEFWNMAKSIKEQDDFAS
;
A
#
# COMPACT_ATOMS: atom_id res chain seq x y z
N MET A 1 -105.89 27.08 -34.91
CA MET A 1 -104.68 26.61 -35.63
C MET A 1 -103.51 26.80 -34.67
N ILE A 2 -103.29 25.83 -33.80
CA ILE A 2 -102.28 24.75 -33.93
C ILE A 2 -100.90 25.24 -33.42
N ASP A 3 -100.62 24.78 -32.19
CA ASP A 3 -99.42 24.07 -31.73
C ASP A 3 -98.03 24.75 -31.55
N THR A 4 -97.53 24.58 -30.30
CA THR A 4 -96.18 24.05 -29.90
C THR A 4 -94.91 24.89 -30.21
N ILE A 5 -93.78 24.87 -29.48
CA ILE A 5 -93.20 24.15 -28.31
C ILE A 5 -91.91 24.89 -27.86
N HIS A 6 -91.62 24.89 -26.54
CA HIS A 6 -90.35 24.95 -25.75
C HIS A 6 -89.05 25.65 -26.27
N LYS A 7 -88.10 26.19 -25.46
CA LYS A 7 -87.55 25.84 -24.12
C LYS A 7 -86.57 26.95 -23.62
N ARG A 8 -86.48 27.11 -22.27
CA ARG A 8 -85.44 27.68 -21.33
C ARG A 8 -84.10 28.23 -21.89
N LEU A 9 -83.41 29.24 -21.33
CA LEU A 9 -83.05 29.56 -19.92
C LEU A 9 -82.24 30.91 -19.86
N LEU A 10 -82.41 31.79 -18.85
CA LEU A 10 -81.39 32.65 -18.16
C LEU A 10 -82.03 33.72 -17.22
N ASP A 11 -81.40 33.94 -16.05
CA ASP A 11 -81.25 35.17 -15.23
C ASP A 11 -82.51 35.86 -14.62
N GLU A 12 -82.54 36.55 -13.47
CA GLU A 12 -81.56 37.09 -12.50
C GLU A 12 -82.30 37.65 -11.23
N THR A 13 -81.60 37.68 -10.09
CA THR A 13 -81.52 38.76 -9.05
C THR A 13 -82.56 39.07 -7.94
N SER A 14 -81.97 39.42 -6.78
CA SER A 14 -82.34 40.45 -5.77
C SER A 14 -83.46 40.12 -4.75
N GLU A 15 -83.53 40.57 -3.49
CA GLU A 15 -82.80 41.54 -2.65
C GLU A 15 -83.38 41.53 -1.20
N LYS A 16 -82.58 42.00 -0.22
CA LYS A 16 -82.90 42.94 0.90
C LYS A 16 -83.44 42.56 2.32
N THR A 17 -82.74 43.22 3.28
CA THR A 17 -83.15 43.85 4.58
C THR A 17 -83.26 42.96 5.85
N GLN A 18 -82.99 43.34 7.12
CA GLN A 18 -83.38 44.48 8.00
C GLN A 18 -82.59 44.40 9.37
N THR A 19 -81.98 45.45 9.96
CA THR A 19 -82.40 46.47 11.00
C THR A 19 -82.59 46.07 12.49
N LYS A 20 -82.08 46.91 13.44
CA LYS A 20 -82.73 47.60 14.64
C LYS A 20 -81.79 47.76 15.88
N LYS A 21 -81.47 48.97 16.42
CA LYS A 21 -82.18 49.94 17.35
C LYS A 21 -82.19 49.50 18.85
N LEU A 22 -82.14 50.29 19.95
CA LEU A 22 -81.77 51.68 20.38
C LEU A 22 -82.10 51.85 21.92
N LYS A 23 -81.48 52.83 22.64
CA LYS A 23 -81.81 53.49 23.97
C LYS A 23 -81.44 52.76 25.30
N SER A 24 -81.09 53.37 26.47
CA SER A 24 -81.25 54.72 27.10
C SER A 24 -80.25 55.00 28.28
N ASP A 25 -80.30 56.22 28.85
CA ASP A 25 -79.41 56.94 29.82
C ASP A 25 -79.37 56.53 31.33
N ASN A 26 -78.38 57.14 32.03
CA ASN A 26 -78.19 57.47 33.48
C ASN A 26 -77.44 56.51 34.44
N ASP A 27 -76.22 56.90 34.87
CA ASP A 27 -75.88 57.31 36.26
C ASP A 27 -74.36 57.31 36.55
N LEU A 28 -73.92 58.30 37.34
CA LEU A 28 -72.54 58.65 37.69
C LEU A 28 -71.80 57.62 38.59
N LYS A 29 -70.53 57.32 38.26
CA LYS A 29 -69.37 57.15 39.20
C LYS A 29 -68.02 57.10 38.44
N PRO A 30 -66.91 57.61 38.99
CA PRO A 30 -65.68 57.87 38.23
C PRO A 30 -64.66 56.73 38.34
N ILE A 31 -64.10 56.26 37.22
CA ILE A 31 -62.87 55.45 37.21
C ILE A 31 -62.02 55.87 36.01
N SER A 32 -60.87 56.46 36.33
CA SER A 32 -59.73 56.68 35.44
C SER A 32 -59.31 55.38 34.75
N ASN A 33 -59.04 55.41 33.44
CA ASN A 33 -58.01 54.59 32.77
C ASN A 33 -57.91 54.96 31.29
N GLY A 34 -57.22 56.07 31.00
CA GLY A 34 -56.69 56.34 29.67
C GLY A 34 -55.24 55.89 29.60
N LEU A 35 -54.95 54.78 28.91
CA LEU A 35 -53.56 54.43 28.60
C LEU A 35 -52.92 55.58 27.80
N THR A 36 -51.72 55.94 28.20
CA THR A 36 -50.98 57.04 27.59
C THR A 36 -50.61 56.70 26.15
N ARG A 37 -50.47 57.72 25.30
CA ARG A 37 -50.09 57.56 23.88
C ARG A 37 -48.81 56.72 23.69
N GLU A 38 -47.91 56.76 24.66
CA GLU A 38 -46.66 55.98 24.67
C GLU A 38 -46.91 54.48 24.91
N GLU A 39 -47.86 54.12 25.77
CA GLU A 39 -48.24 52.72 26.01
C GLU A 39 -48.92 52.11 24.79
N ILE A 40 -49.73 52.88 24.05
CA ILE A 40 -50.33 52.44 22.79
C ILE A 40 -49.24 52.19 21.73
N ILE A 41 -48.24 53.06 21.66
CA ILE A 41 -47.11 52.92 20.72
C ILE A 41 -46.21 51.72 21.11
N GLN A 42 -45.95 51.52 22.41
CA GLN A 42 -45.20 50.34 22.87
C GLN A 42 -45.94 49.04 22.60
N LYS A 43 -47.27 49.01 22.81
CA LYS A 43 -48.10 47.83 22.51
C LYS A 43 -48.16 47.55 21.00
N GLY A 44 -48.20 48.59 20.17
CA GLY A 44 -48.08 48.49 18.71
C GLY A 44 -46.71 47.94 18.27
N ARG A 45 -45.62 48.44 18.84
CA ARG A 45 -44.25 47.95 18.56
C ARG A 45 -44.07 46.49 18.99
N ALA A 46 -44.58 46.12 20.17
CA ALA A 46 -44.54 44.74 20.65
C ALA A 46 -45.31 43.78 19.73
N SER A 47 -46.50 44.19 19.26
CA SER A 47 -47.30 43.39 18.32
C SER A 47 -46.61 43.20 16.97
N ILE A 48 -45.92 44.23 16.44
CA ILE A 48 -45.16 44.13 15.20
C ILE A 48 -43.95 43.19 15.35
N LEU A 49 -43.23 43.28 16.47
CA LEU A 49 -42.12 42.38 16.81
C LEU A 49 -42.56 40.93 16.92
N GLU A 50 -43.71 40.67 17.52
CA GLU A 50 -44.29 39.34 17.63
C GLU A 50 -44.65 38.76 16.25
N LYS A 51 -45.20 39.59 15.37
CA LYS A 51 -45.53 39.22 13.98
C LYS A 51 -44.28 38.90 13.16
N ILE A 52 -43.21 39.68 13.31
CA ILE A 52 -41.90 39.43 12.68
C ILE A 52 -41.29 38.12 13.18
N ASN A 53 -41.34 37.86 14.49
CA ASN A 53 -40.84 36.62 15.06
C ASN A 53 -41.65 35.40 14.61
N LYS A 54 -42.97 35.54 14.44
CA LYS A 54 -43.85 34.48 13.92
C LYS A 54 -43.53 34.16 12.45
N MET A 55 -43.25 35.18 11.63
CA MET A 55 -42.81 34.99 10.24
C MET A 55 -41.41 34.34 10.15
N LYS A 56 -40.46 34.77 10.98
CA LYS A 56 -39.14 34.12 11.06
C LYS A 56 -39.24 32.65 11.49
N LYS A 57 -40.11 32.34 12.46
CA LYS A 57 -40.35 30.97 12.92
C LYS A 57 -41.02 30.10 11.85
N ALA A 58 -41.88 30.68 10.99
CA ALA A 58 -42.47 30.00 9.84
C ALA A 58 -41.44 29.72 8.73
N GLN A 59 -40.53 30.66 8.44
CA GLN A 59 -39.42 30.45 7.50
C GLN A 59 -38.43 29.40 8.01
N CYS A 60 -38.06 29.39 9.29
CA CYS A 60 -37.20 28.36 9.86
C CYS A 60 -37.82 26.96 9.84
N LYS A 61 -39.14 26.83 10.01
CA LYS A 61 -39.83 25.53 9.92
C LYS A 61 -39.84 24.97 8.48
N LYS A 62 -39.95 25.82 7.47
CA LYS A 62 -39.93 25.42 6.06
C LYS A 62 -38.53 24.97 5.59
N ILE A 63 -37.47 25.60 6.12
CA ILE A 63 -36.07 25.21 5.85
C ILE A 63 -35.69 23.91 6.59
N HIS A 64 -36.32 23.62 7.73
CA HIS A 64 -36.02 22.41 8.51
C HIS A 64 -36.71 21.14 7.97
N SER A 65 -37.87 21.25 7.31
CA SER A 65 -38.58 20.10 6.71
C SER A 65 -37.89 19.57 5.45
N ASP A 66 -37.30 20.46 4.63
CA ASP A 66 -36.66 20.08 3.36
C ASP A 66 -35.24 19.51 3.59
N ASN A 67 -34.59 19.88 4.69
CA ASN A 67 -33.30 19.31 5.12
C ASN A 67 -33.46 18.00 5.93
N GLN A 68 -34.57 17.81 6.66
CA GLN A 68 -34.78 16.55 7.40
C GLN A 68 -35.06 15.35 6.48
N SER A 69 -35.78 15.52 5.37
CA SER A 69 -36.07 14.40 4.45
C SER A 69 -34.83 13.90 3.69
N SER A 70 -33.89 14.79 3.38
CA SER A 70 -32.59 14.47 2.75
C SER A 70 -31.55 13.95 3.75
N GLU A 71 -31.54 14.44 4.99
CA GLU A 71 -30.67 13.91 6.05
C GLU A 71 -31.13 12.54 6.57
N ILE A 72 -32.44 12.28 6.70
CA ILE A 72 -32.96 10.98 7.16
C ILE A 72 -32.66 9.87 6.14
N THR A 73 -32.79 10.14 4.84
CA THR A 73 -32.44 9.18 3.77
C THR A 73 -30.93 8.92 3.70
N ALA A 74 -30.09 9.96 3.80
CA ALA A 74 -28.64 9.81 3.84
C ALA A 74 -28.15 9.09 5.12
N HIS A 75 -28.77 9.36 6.27
CA HIS A 75 -28.40 8.72 7.54
C HIS A 75 -28.83 7.25 7.57
N THR A 76 -29.96 6.90 6.95
CA THR A 76 -30.45 5.51 6.82
C THR A 76 -29.54 4.70 5.90
N ILE A 77 -29.14 5.25 4.75
CA ILE A 77 -28.20 4.60 3.82
C ILE A 77 -26.84 4.39 4.48
N LYS A 78 -26.33 5.39 5.21
CA LYS A 78 -25.05 5.28 5.92
C LYS A 78 -25.12 4.26 7.07
N SER A 79 -26.24 4.21 7.82
CA SER A 79 -26.44 3.20 8.85
C SER A 79 -26.59 1.79 8.29
N ASP A 80 -27.20 1.63 7.12
CA ASP A 80 -27.36 0.34 6.44
C ASP A 80 -26.04 -0.17 5.86
N ILE A 81 -25.22 0.71 5.28
CA ILE A 81 -23.86 0.35 4.85
C ILE A 81 -23.02 -0.07 6.06
N GLN A 82 -23.13 0.65 7.17
CA GLN A 82 -22.37 0.35 8.37
C GLN A 82 -22.89 -0.91 9.10
N ARG A 83 -24.18 -1.24 8.95
CA ARG A 83 -24.77 -2.52 9.37
C ARG A 83 -24.24 -3.67 8.51
N ARG A 84 -24.24 -3.54 7.18
CA ARG A 84 -23.67 -4.56 6.26
C ARG A 84 -22.18 -4.80 6.48
N ILE A 85 -21.39 -3.76 6.75
CA ILE A 85 -19.96 -3.91 7.10
C ILE A 85 -19.81 -4.69 8.40
N ARG A 86 -20.63 -4.38 9.42
CA ARG A 86 -20.61 -5.11 10.70
C ARG A 86 -21.06 -6.56 10.55
N GLU A 87 -22.08 -6.83 9.74
CA GLU A 87 -22.56 -8.18 9.43
C GLU A 87 -21.47 -8.98 8.68
N HIS A 88 -20.81 -8.36 7.70
CA HIS A 88 -19.69 -8.99 6.99
C HIS A 88 -18.48 -9.24 7.90
N ASP A 89 -18.17 -8.35 8.83
CA ASP A 89 -17.12 -8.56 9.83
C ASP A 89 -17.49 -9.63 10.88
N LEU A 90 -18.77 -9.74 11.23
CA LEU A 90 -19.32 -10.81 12.08
C LEU A 90 -19.28 -12.16 11.36
N ILE A 91 -19.61 -12.20 10.06
CA ILE A 91 -19.48 -13.39 9.21
C ILE A 91 -18.00 -13.77 9.09
N ASN A 92 -17.10 -12.83 8.85
CA ASN A 92 -15.67 -13.12 8.78
C ASN A 92 -15.10 -13.60 10.13
N LYS A 93 -15.59 -13.04 11.25
CA LYS A 93 -15.24 -13.54 12.59
C LYS A 93 -15.86 -14.91 12.85
N SER A 94 -17.08 -15.18 12.42
CA SER A 94 -17.70 -16.50 12.60
C SER A 94 -17.04 -17.53 11.70
N THR A 95 -16.66 -17.21 10.46
CA THR A 95 -15.87 -18.10 9.57
C THR A 95 -14.46 -18.31 10.08
N MET A 96 -13.81 -17.29 10.67
CA MET A 96 -12.51 -17.46 11.33
C MET A 96 -12.62 -18.31 12.59
N LYS A 97 -13.71 -18.16 13.36
CA LYS A 97 -13.97 -18.96 14.56
C LYS A 97 -14.38 -20.39 14.21
N LEU A 98 -15.14 -20.61 13.13
CA LEU A 98 -15.42 -21.93 12.55
C LEU A 98 -14.15 -22.58 12.01
N ARG A 99 -13.28 -21.81 11.36
CA ARG A 99 -11.98 -22.29 10.88
C ARG A 99 -11.01 -22.62 12.02
N MET A 100 -11.09 -21.91 13.15
CA MET A 100 -10.36 -22.25 14.37
C MET A 100 -10.97 -23.46 15.10
N GLN A 101 -12.31 -23.59 15.14
CA GLN A 101 -12.98 -24.76 15.71
C GLN A 101 -12.81 -26.03 14.86
N ILE A 102 -12.74 -25.92 13.53
CA ILE A 102 -12.39 -27.03 12.64
C ILE A 102 -10.94 -27.47 12.85
N ASN A 103 -10.03 -26.53 13.16
CA ASN A 103 -8.64 -26.87 13.51
C ASN A 103 -8.45 -27.36 14.97
N GLU A 104 -9.44 -27.19 15.86
CA GLU A 104 -9.39 -27.65 17.26
C GLU A 104 -10.10 -29.00 17.48
N MET A 105 -10.79 -29.56 16.47
CA MET A 105 -11.48 -30.86 16.56
C MET A 105 -10.75 -32.02 15.86
N ASP A 106 -9.54 -31.81 15.33
CA ASP A 106 -8.80 -32.81 14.53
C ASP A 106 -7.51 -33.35 15.20
N ASP A 107 -7.39 -33.28 16.53
CA ASP A 107 -6.17 -33.75 17.25
C ASP A 107 -6.33 -35.07 18.03
N ASP A 108 -7.40 -35.85 17.76
CA ASP A 108 -7.56 -37.21 18.27
C ASP A 108 -8.07 -38.15 17.18
N ASN A 109 -7.18 -38.65 16.31
CA ASN A 109 -7.13 -40.05 15.83
C ASN A 109 -6.09 -40.25 14.71
N GLU A 110 -5.34 -41.33 14.85
CA GLU A 110 -4.42 -41.89 13.87
C GLU A 110 -5.08 -42.26 12.52
N PHE A 111 -4.27 -42.13 11.46
CA PHE A 111 -4.28 -42.91 10.21
C PHE A 111 -5.54 -42.89 9.32
N GLN A 112 -5.46 -42.20 8.17
CA GLN A 112 -5.33 -42.80 6.83
C GLN A 112 -5.52 -41.74 5.73
N GLY A 113 -4.41 -41.27 5.17
CA GLY A 113 -4.40 -40.62 3.86
C GLY A 113 -4.32 -41.67 2.74
N LYS A 114 -5.44 -42.00 2.11
CA LYS A 114 -5.48 -42.63 0.79
C LYS A 114 -5.22 -41.56 -0.27
N GLY A 115 -4.17 -41.71 -1.09
CA GLY A 115 -3.95 -40.82 -2.23
C GLY A 115 -2.56 -40.86 -2.87
N GLY A 116 -2.17 -42.01 -3.40
CA GLY A 116 -1.36 -42.18 -4.63
C GLY A 116 -0.04 -41.41 -4.80
N LEU A 117 1.09 -42.06 -4.49
CA LEU A 117 2.24 -42.28 -5.40
C LEU A 117 3.30 -43.11 -4.65
N SER A 118 3.19 -44.42 -4.79
CA SER A 118 4.14 -45.39 -4.24
C SER A 118 5.38 -45.49 -5.12
N VAL A 119 6.50 -44.92 -4.66
CA VAL A 119 7.84 -45.38 -5.06
C VAL A 119 8.62 -45.56 -3.77
N GLY A 120 8.99 -46.81 -3.47
CA GLY A 120 9.70 -47.17 -2.25
C GLY A 120 11.08 -46.52 -2.18
N VAL A 121 11.31 -45.75 -1.13
CA VAL A 121 12.64 -45.30 -0.72
C VAL A 121 13.31 -46.43 0.06
N HIS A 122 14.51 -46.81 -0.38
CA HIS A 122 15.31 -47.90 0.18
C HIS A 122 15.68 -47.65 1.65
N PRO A 123 15.67 -48.66 2.54
CA PRO A 123 15.85 -48.52 4.00
C PRO A 123 17.26 -48.14 4.48
N SER A 124 18.11 -47.55 3.63
CA SER A 124 19.47 -47.11 3.99
C SER A 124 19.60 -45.60 4.22
N LEU A 125 18.50 -44.85 4.25
CA LEU A 125 18.48 -43.38 4.34
C LEU A 125 17.77 -42.82 5.60
N LEU A 126 17.51 -43.67 6.60
CA LEU A 126 16.67 -43.33 7.76
C LEU A 126 17.34 -43.62 9.13
N THR A 127 18.64 -43.37 9.24
CA THR A 127 19.33 -43.40 10.55
C THR A 127 20.49 -42.40 10.54
N ASP A 128 20.32 -41.27 11.23
CA ASP A 128 21.22 -40.84 12.30
C ASP A 128 20.90 -39.40 12.76
N THR A 129 20.19 -39.26 13.89
CA THR A 129 20.39 -38.14 14.83
C THR A 129 20.04 -38.57 16.26
N SER A 130 21.06 -38.86 17.08
CA SER A 130 21.33 -38.23 18.41
C SER A 130 22.00 -39.16 19.46
N LYS A 131 23.27 -38.82 19.73
CA LYS A 131 24.01 -38.80 21.01
C LYS A 131 23.77 -39.89 22.09
N THR A 132 24.83 -40.67 22.39
CA THR A 132 25.68 -40.67 23.62
C THR A 132 26.15 -42.09 23.99
N GLY A 133 27.45 -42.25 24.33
CA GLY A 133 27.89 -43.33 25.24
C GLY A 133 28.91 -44.35 24.72
N SER A 134 30.16 -44.21 25.21
CA SER A 134 31.18 -45.25 25.52
C SER A 134 31.72 -46.22 24.43
N ASP A 135 33.03 -46.08 24.19
CA ASP A 135 34.07 -47.13 24.16
C ASP A 135 33.94 -48.38 23.26
N LYS A 136 34.75 -48.39 22.19
CA LYS A 136 35.90 -49.32 21.90
C LYS A 136 35.98 -49.74 20.42
N ARG A 137 37.19 -49.48 19.84
CA ARG A 137 37.90 -50.26 18.79
C ARG A 137 37.21 -50.28 17.40
N ASN A 138 37.84 -50.01 16.25
CA ASN A 138 39.22 -50.10 15.79
C ASN A 138 39.50 -49.02 14.72
N LYS A 139 40.73 -48.51 14.73
CA LYS A 139 41.29 -47.60 13.71
C LYS A 139 41.67 -48.37 12.46
N ILE A 140 41.42 -47.82 11.27
CA ILE A 140 42.39 -47.82 10.16
C ILE A 140 42.37 -46.44 9.50
N ARG A 141 43.55 -45.81 9.48
CA ARG A 141 43.90 -44.58 8.75
C ARG A 141 44.26 -44.93 7.29
N PRO A 142 44.14 -43.97 6.36
CA PRO A 142 44.44 -44.18 4.95
C PRO A 142 45.95 -44.18 4.69
N LYS A 143 46.41 -44.91 3.68
CA LYS A 143 47.77 -44.78 3.14
C LYS A 143 47.75 -44.52 1.65
N PHE A 144 48.54 -43.52 1.33
CA PHE A 144 48.82 -42.87 0.06
C PHE A 144 49.28 -43.83 -1.05
N ALA A 145 48.98 -43.39 -2.27
CA ALA A 145 49.60 -43.89 -3.49
C ALA A 145 51.10 -43.59 -3.51
N THR A 146 51.90 -44.58 -3.91
CA THR A 146 53.25 -44.38 -4.45
C THR A 146 53.48 -45.34 -5.62
N THR A 147 53.71 -44.73 -6.78
CA THR A 147 54.77 -45.00 -7.76
C THR A 147 55.35 -46.42 -7.90
N MET A 148 55.30 -46.90 -9.15
CA MET A 148 56.30 -47.73 -9.84
C MET A 148 56.46 -49.20 -9.39
N ALA A 149 55.94 -50.13 -10.20
CA ALA A 149 56.59 -51.42 -10.46
C ALA A 149 56.02 -52.07 -11.73
N ASN A 150 56.74 -51.89 -12.84
CA ASN A 150 56.60 -52.70 -14.05
C ASN A 150 57.05 -54.14 -13.74
N LEU A 151 56.14 -55.12 -13.78
CA LEU A 151 56.49 -56.51 -14.07
C LEU A 151 55.40 -57.13 -14.97
N ARG A 152 55.83 -57.50 -16.17
CA ARG A 152 55.09 -58.30 -17.15
C ARG A 152 54.62 -59.61 -16.50
N SER A 153 53.33 -59.91 -16.61
CA SER A 153 52.81 -61.28 -16.56
C SER A 153 51.99 -61.54 -17.83
N ALA A 154 52.33 -62.65 -18.50
CA ALA A 154 51.79 -63.06 -19.79
C ALA A 154 50.27 -63.35 -19.75
N PRO A 155 49.56 -63.25 -20.89
CA PRO A 155 48.14 -63.58 -20.95
C PRO A 155 47.90 -65.10 -20.76
N PRO A 156 46.94 -65.53 -19.92
CA PRO A 156 46.58 -66.94 -19.81
C PRO A 156 45.77 -67.41 -21.03
N GLN A 157 46.13 -68.59 -21.54
CA GLN A 157 45.50 -69.30 -22.65
C GLN A 157 44.03 -69.68 -22.35
N PRO A 158 43.13 -69.67 -23.34
CA PRO A 158 41.72 -70.01 -23.15
C PRO A 158 41.51 -71.53 -23.01
N ARG A 159 40.82 -71.96 -21.95
CA ARG A 159 40.35 -73.34 -21.78
C ARG A 159 39.05 -73.57 -22.58
N PRO A 160 38.87 -74.73 -23.25
CA PRO A 160 37.69 -75.01 -24.05
C PRO A 160 36.44 -75.23 -23.16
N LYS A 161 35.33 -74.58 -23.50
CA LYS A 161 34.03 -74.77 -22.87
C LYS A 161 33.38 -76.04 -23.41
N LYS A 162 33.05 -76.99 -22.53
CA LYS A 162 32.20 -78.15 -22.86
C LYS A 162 30.81 -77.66 -23.26
N GLN A 163 30.40 -77.98 -24.49
CA GLN A 163 29.01 -77.85 -24.93
C GLN A 163 28.21 -79.05 -24.37
N MET A 164 27.10 -78.78 -23.69
CA MET A 164 26.10 -79.80 -23.38
C MET A 164 25.06 -79.79 -24.50
N GLU A 165 24.90 -80.91 -25.19
CA GLU A 165 23.84 -81.12 -26.18
C GLU A 165 22.49 -81.23 -25.46
N ILE A 166 21.59 -80.29 -25.75
CA ILE A 166 20.18 -80.37 -25.36
C ILE A 166 19.47 -81.13 -26.48
N LEU A 167 19.13 -82.38 -26.22
CA LEU A 167 18.31 -83.20 -27.11
C LEU A 167 16.97 -82.50 -27.35
N ARG A 168 16.69 -82.25 -28.63
CA ARG A 168 15.50 -81.57 -29.13
C ARG A 168 14.49 -82.61 -29.60
N ASN A 169 13.26 -82.45 -29.12
CA ASN A 169 11.97 -83.04 -29.54
C ASN A 169 11.38 -84.04 -28.54
N PRO A 170 10.22 -83.75 -27.92
CA PRO A 170 9.46 -84.73 -27.17
C PRO A 170 8.81 -85.77 -28.13
N PRO A 171 8.57 -87.02 -27.69
CA PRO A 171 7.93 -88.05 -28.49
C PRO A 171 6.50 -87.69 -28.92
N ASP A 172 6.11 -88.08 -30.14
CA ASP A 172 4.81 -87.77 -30.78
C ASP A 172 3.56 -88.35 -30.05
N ASP A 173 3.75 -89.16 -29.00
CA ASP A 173 2.64 -89.77 -28.25
C ASP A 173 1.83 -88.80 -27.39
N PHE A 174 2.34 -87.61 -27.08
CA PHE A 174 1.61 -86.60 -26.29
C PHE A 174 0.58 -85.78 -27.10
N MET A 175 0.55 -85.93 -28.42
CA MET A 175 -0.34 -85.16 -29.31
C MET A 175 -1.63 -85.90 -29.66
N ASN A 176 -1.79 -87.15 -29.25
CA ASN A 176 -2.95 -87.98 -29.62
C ASN A 176 -4.07 -87.92 -28.56
N LYS A 177 -5.17 -87.24 -28.92
CA LYS A 177 -6.28 -86.85 -28.01
C LYS A 177 -7.03 -88.02 -27.37
N TYR A 178 -6.91 -89.23 -27.91
CA TYR A 178 -7.64 -90.42 -27.46
C TYR A 178 -6.84 -91.35 -26.54
N MET A 179 -5.55 -91.07 -26.29
CA MET A 179 -4.69 -91.86 -25.39
C MET A 179 -4.09 -91.05 -24.23
N ASN A 180 -4.41 -89.75 -24.13
CA ASN A 180 -3.93 -88.90 -23.06
C ASN A 180 -4.84 -89.03 -21.82
N ILE A 181 -4.33 -89.68 -20.77
CA ILE A 181 -5.01 -89.95 -19.49
C ILE A 181 -5.46 -88.66 -18.78
N TYR A 182 -4.90 -87.51 -19.15
CA TYR A 182 -5.20 -86.20 -18.54
C TYR A 182 -6.15 -85.31 -19.38
N TYR A 183 -6.76 -85.84 -20.45
CA TYR A 183 -7.70 -85.08 -21.29
C TYR A 183 -9.16 -85.26 -20.81
N ASP A 184 -9.80 -84.19 -20.31
CA ASP A 184 -11.21 -84.20 -19.86
C ASP A 184 -12.19 -83.85 -21.00
N PRO A 185 -13.07 -84.78 -21.43
CA PRO A 185 -14.02 -84.58 -22.53
C PRO A 185 -15.16 -83.60 -22.25
N ARG A 186 -15.36 -83.14 -21.00
CA ARG A 186 -16.44 -82.20 -20.65
C ARG A 186 -16.11 -80.74 -20.93
N MET A 187 -14.85 -80.41 -21.22
CA MET A 187 -14.46 -79.07 -21.65
C MET A 187 -14.90 -78.83 -23.11
N LYS A 188 -16.05 -78.16 -23.28
CA LYS A 188 -16.56 -77.74 -24.60
C LYS A 188 -15.69 -76.66 -25.22
N THR A 189 -14.57 -77.02 -25.84
CA THR A 189 -13.85 -76.15 -26.79
C THR A 189 -14.61 -76.18 -28.10
N LYS A 190 -15.35 -75.10 -28.41
CA LYS A 190 -16.05 -74.95 -29.70
C LYS A 190 -15.02 -75.11 -30.82
N THR A 191 -15.22 -76.13 -31.63
CA THR A 191 -14.46 -76.45 -32.83
C THR A 191 -14.53 -75.29 -33.81
N ASN A 192 -13.46 -74.52 -33.89
CA ASN A 192 -12.98 -73.99 -35.15
C ASN A 192 -11.47 -74.21 -35.17
N TYR A 193 -11.04 -75.04 -36.13
CA TYR A 193 -9.65 -75.22 -36.50
C TYR A 193 -9.03 -73.85 -36.77
N ASN A 194 -8.22 -73.37 -35.82
CA ASN A 194 -6.97 -72.66 -36.05
C ASN A 194 -6.35 -72.30 -34.70
N ILE A 195 -5.45 -73.17 -34.27
CA ILE A 195 -4.21 -72.82 -33.57
C ILE A 195 -4.46 -72.06 -32.26
N HIS A 196 -4.56 -72.83 -31.19
CA HIS A 196 -4.12 -72.40 -29.86
C HIS A 196 -2.69 -71.87 -29.99
N ARG A 197 -2.56 -70.55 -30.17
CA ARG A 197 -1.30 -69.86 -29.93
C ARG A 197 -1.03 -70.05 -28.44
N PHE A 198 -0.23 -71.06 -28.11
CA PHE A 198 0.65 -70.99 -26.96
C PHE A 198 1.17 -69.55 -26.95
N ARG A 199 0.91 -68.81 -25.87
CA ARG A 199 1.53 -67.51 -25.70
C ARG A 199 3.03 -67.80 -25.64
N ASN A 200 3.70 -67.75 -26.78
CA ASN A 200 5.12 -67.98 -26.91
C ASN A 200 5.77 -67.07 -25.87
N GLN A 201 6.41 -67.67 -24.86
CA GLN A 201 7.19 -66.90 -23.91
C GLN A 201 8.15 -66.06 -24.76
N LYS A 202 8.09 -64.72 -24.60
CA LYS A 202 8.94 -63.82 -25.38
C LYS A 202 10.37 -64.31 -25.20
N ALA A 203 11.01 -64.74 -26.30
CA ALA A 203 12.39 -65.14 -26.27
C ALA A 203 13.22 -63.99 -25.68
N LEU A 204 14.18 -64.31 -24.82
CA LEU A 204 15.09 -63.32 -24.25
C LEU A 204 15.90 -62.72 -25.41
N VAL A 205 15.55 -61.50 -25.83
CA VAL A 205 16.33 -60.72 -26.78
C VAL A 205 17.43 -60.03 -25.98
N PHE A 206 18.60 -60.66 -25.94
CA PHE A 206 19.78 -60.06 -25.33
C PHE A 206 20.26 -58.92 -26.21
N ASN A 207 20.38 -57.73 -25.61
CA ASN A 207 21.02 -56.60 -26.28
C ASN A 207 22.52 -56.87 -26.38
N GLU A 208 23.10 -56.50 -27.51
CA GLU A 208 24.54 -56.62 -27.73
C GLU A 208 25.33 -55.85 -26.65
N PRO A 209 26.44 -56.43 -26.16
CA PRO A 209 27.26 -55.78 -25.14
C PRO A 209 27.77 -54.44 -25.69
N GLY A 210 27.46 -53.35 -24.98
CA GLY A 210 27.84 -51.99 -25.39
C GLY A 210 26.68 -51.11 -25.84
N LYS A 211 25.55 -51.66 -26.28
CA LYS A 211 24.39 -50.87 -26.76
C LYS A 211 23.92 -49.81 -25.77
N TYR A 212 23.79 -50.16 -24.49
CA TYR A 212 23.38 -49.21 -23.45
C TYR A 212 24.51 -48.31 -22.97
N ILE A 213 25.77 -48.74 -23.13
CA ILE A 213 26.95 -47.93 -22.82
C ILE A 213 27.08 -46.80 -23.86
N GLU A 214 26.86 -47.12 -25.13
CA GLU A 214 26.81 -46.14 -26.23
C GLU A 214 25.64 -45.17 -26.06
N GLN A 215 24.44 -45.67 -25.73
CA GLN A 215 23.29 -44.80 -25.43
C GLN A 215 23.57 -43.87 -24.24
N ALA A 216 24.19 -44.38 -23.16
CA ALA A 216 24.55 -43.56 -22.02
C ALA A 216 25.62 -42.51 -22.36
N ASN A 217 26.60 -42.86 -23.21
CA ASN A 217 27.62 -41.93 -23.69
C ASN A 217 27.03 -40.85 -24.61
N ALA A 218 26.07 -41.21 -25.48
CA ALA A 218 25.34 -40.26 -26.31
C ALA A 218 24.53 -39.28 -25.46
N LEU A 219 23.86 -39.76 -24.41
CA LEU A 219 23.08 -38.92 -23.49
C LEU A 219 23.99 -37.96 -22.69
N LYS A 220 25.15 -38.45 -22.23
CA LYS A 220 26.18 -37.60 -21.59
C LYS A 220 26.76 -36.56 -22.56
N ALA A 221 26.99 -36.93 -23.82
CA ALA A 221 27.46 -36.00 -24.84
C ALA A 221 26.41 -34.92 -25.14
N GLN A 222 25.13 -35.30 -25.21
CA GLN A 222 24.01 -34.37 -25.38
C GLN A 222 23.91 -33.40 -24.20
N ALA A 223 24.01 -33.88 -22.95
CA ALA A 223 24.00 -33.04 -21.76
C ALA A 223 25.17 -32.05 -21.73
N ARG A 224 26.38 -32.49 -22.13
CA ARG A 224 27.55 -31.59 -22.27
C ARG A 224 27.34 -30.53 -23.34
N LEU A 225 26.74 -30.88 -24.47
CA LEU A 225 26.41 -29.91 -25.52
C LEU A 225 25.36 -28.91 -25.04
N GLU A 226 24.36 -29.35 -24.28
CA GLU A 226 23.36 -28.46 -23.68
C GLU A 226 23.97 -27.51 -22.65
N GLU A 227 24.84 -28.01 -21.77
CA GLU A 227 25.59 -27.19 -20.81
C GLU A 227 26.50 -26.17 -21.52
N LEU A 228 27.16 -26.58 -22.61
CA LEU A 228 28.00 -25.71 -23.41
C LEU A 228 27.17 -24.65 -24.15
N LYS A 229 26.00 -25.00 -24.70
CA LYS A 229 25.04 -24.05 -25.26
C LYS A 229 24.56 -23.05 -24.21
N LYS A 230 24.27 -23.51 -22.99
CA LYS A 230 23.87 -22.65 -21.87
C LYS A 230 24.99 -21.68 -21.48
N ARG A 231 26.25 -22.16 -21.37
CA ARG A 231 27.42 -21.30 -21.14
C ARG A 231 27.63 -20.27 -22.24
N ILE A 232 27.46 -20.65 -23.51
CA ILE A 232 27.56 -19.72 -24.64
C ILE A 232 26.47 -18.66 -24.53
N ALA A 233 25.23 -19.04 -24.22
CA ALA A 233 24.13 -18.10 -24.03
C ALA A 233 24.38 -17.14 -22.85
N ASP A 234 24.87 -17.65 -21.72
CA ASP A 234 25.19 -16.84 -20.54
C ASP A 234 26.38 -15.90 -20.82
N ASN A 235 27.38 -16.34 -21.58
CA ASN A 235 28.49 -15.49 -22.02
C ASN A 235 28.02 -14.44 -23.05
N ALA A 236 27.17 -14.79 -24.01
CA ALA A 236 26.61 -13.84 -24.97
C ALA A 236 25.78 -12.75 -24.25
N LYS A 237 24.98 -13.15 -23.24
CA LYS A 237 24.28 -12.22 -22.35
C LYS A 237 25.24 -11.32 -21.58
N LYS A 238 26.31 -11.89 -21.02
CA LYS A 238 27.34 -11.16 -20.28
C LYS A 238 28.11 -10.17 -21.16
N VAL A 239 28.27 -10.47 -22.45
CA VAL A 239 28.95 -9.61 -23.44
C VAL A 239 28.01 -8.52 -23.99
N GLY A 240 26.70 -8.53 -23.67
CA GLY A 240 25.79 -7.44 -23.98
C GLY A 240 25.16 -7.46 -25.39
N LEU A 241 25.41 -8.50 -26.18
CA LEU A 241 24.83 -8.67 -27.53
C LEU A 241 23.29 -8.71 -27.53
N GLU A 242 22.66 -9.13 -26.43
CA GLU A 242 21.18 -9.09 -26.29
C GLU A 242 20.64 -7.68 -25.99
N GLU A 243 21.41 -6.81 -25.33
CA GLU A 243 21.01 -5.41 -25.10
C GLU A 243 21.07 -4.59 -26.40
N GLU A 244 22.06 -4.86 -27.26
CA GLU A 244 22.21 -4.21 -28.58
C GLU A 244 21.04 -4.53 -29.53
N LEU A 245 20.56 -5.77 -29.55
CA LEU A 245 19.43 -6.19 -30.39
C LEU A 245 18.07 -5.60 -29.92
N ASP A 246 17.90 -5.37 -28.62
CA ASP A 246 16.71 -4.70 -28.07
C ASP A 246 16.76 -3.18 -28.34
N ILE A 247 17.95 -2.57 -28.40
CA ILE A 247 18.14 -1.16 -28.80
C ILE A 247 17.77 -0.97 -30.27
N ASP A 248 18.22 -1.85 -31.17
CA ASP A 248 17.95 -1.75 -32.61
C ASP A 248 16.46 -1.89 -32.93
N LYS A 249 15.74 -2.77 -32.22
CA LYS A 249 14.28 -2.89 -32.34
C LYS A 249 13.53 -1.68 -31.77
N ALA A 250 14.04 -1.06 -30.70
CA ALA A 250 13.46 0.16 -30.15
C ALA A 250 13.78 1.41 -30.99
N LEU A 251 14.83 1.37 -31.81
CA LEU A 251 15.22 2.42 -32.75
C LEU A 251 14.50 2.33 -34.10
N TYR A 252 13.81 1.22 -34.38
CA TYR A 252 12.94 1.09 -35.55
C TYR A 252 11.74 2.04 -35.41
N LYS A 253 11.90 3.24 -35.97
CA LYS A 253 10.80 4.20 -36.13
C LYS A 253 9.92 3.70 -37.26
N GLU A 254 8.65 3.41 -36.96
CA GLU A 254 7.68 3.20 -38.02
C GLU A 254 7.71 4.40 -38.98
N PRO A 255 7.57 4.19 -40.30
CA PRO A 255 7.49 5.30 -41.23
C PRO A 255 6.35 6.22 -40.80
N PRO A 256 6.52 7.55 -40.89
CA PRO A 256 5.44 8.48 -40.55
C PRO A 256 4.22 8.14 -41.41
N PRO A 257 3.00 8.25 -40.85
CA PRO A 257 1.78 8.03 -41.62
C PRO A 257 1.71 9.03 -42.79
N ASP A 258 1.11 8.59 -43.90
CA ASP A 258 0.98 9.41 -45.11
C ASP A 258 0.21 10.72 -44.87
N ILE A 259 -0.64 10.76 -43.83
CA ILE A 259 -1.34 11.96 -43.37
C ILE A 259 -1.28 12.06 -41.85
N GLU A 260 -1.02 13.27 -41.34
CA GLU A 260 -1.06 13.52 -39.90
C GLU A 260 -2.52 13.56 -39.40
N TRP A 261 -2.76 13.10 -38.17
CA TRP A 261 -4.11 12.92 -37.61
C TRP A 261 -4.92 14.22 -37.50
N TRP A 262 -4.27 15.39 -37.49
CA TRP A 262 -4.94 16.69 -37.46
C TRP A 262 -5.41 17.15 -38.85
N ASP A 263 -4.80 16.64 -39.92
CA ASP A 263 -5.19 16.90 -41.32
C ASP A 263 -6.22 15.91 -41.86
N GLU A 264 -6.38 14.75 -41.22
CA GLU A 264 -7.29 13.69 -41.67
C GLU A 264 -8.73 14.19 -41.89
N GLY A 265 -9.20 15.15 -41.07
CA GLY A 265 -10.53 15.73 -41.19
C GLY A 265 -10.71 16.73 -42.34
N LEU A 266 -9.62 17.23 -42.92
CA LEU A 266 -9.61 18.26 -43.97
C LEU A 266 -9.53 17.66 -45.39
N VAL A 267 -9.24 16.36 -45.48
CA VAL A 267 -8.98 15.66 -46.74
C VAL A 267 -10.01 14.54 -46.97
N THR A 268 -10.39 14.29 -48.23
CA THR A 268 -11.38 13.26 -48.60
C THR A 268 -10.82 11.84 -48.62
N ASN A 269 -9.66 11.63 -49.26
CA ASN A 269 -9.07 10.31 -49.52
C ASN A 269 -7.87 10.01 -48.60
N LYS A 270 -7.70 10.78 -47.51
CA LYS A 270 -6.61 10.63 -46.53
C LYS A 270 -5.20 10.67 -47.14
N SER A 271 -5.02 11.48 -48.20
CA SER A 271 -3.74 11.67 -48.88
C SER A 271 -3.53 13.15 -49.19
N TYR A 272 -2.32 13.67 -48.94
CA TYR A 272 -1.99 15.06 -49.27
C TYR A 272 -2.10 15.40 -50.76
N ASN A 273 -2.10 14.40 -51.64
CA ASN A 273 -2.29 14.61 -53.09
C ASN A 273 -3.67 15.22 -53.43
N ASP A 274 -4.67 15.05 -52.56
CA ASP A 274 -5.98 15.67 -52.73
C ASP A 274 -5.94 17.21 -52.65
N LEU A 275 -4.91 17.79 -52.01
CA LEU A 275 -4.71 19.24 -51.96
C LEU A 275 -4.40 19.79 -53.36
N ASP A 276 -3.53 19.11 -54.11
CA ASP A 276 -3.12 19.50 -55.46
C ASP A 276 -4.28 19.37 -56.47
N ILE A 277 -5.22 18.46 -56.20
CA ILE A 277 -6.41 18.19 -57.03
C ILE A 277 -7.56 19.15 -56.66
N GLY A 278 -7.46 19.90 -55.56
CA GLY A 278 -8.50 20.80 -55.07
C GLY A 278 -9.67 20.10 -54.38
N LEU A 279 -9.48 18.86 -53.90
CA LEU A 279 -10.46 18.06 -53.14
C LEU A 279 -10.40 18.35 -51.62
N ALA A 280 -9.71 19.42 -51.22
CA ALA A 280 -9.60 19.85 -49.84
C ALA A 280 -10.94 20.37 -49.31
N LYS A 281 -11.37 19.90 -48.13
CA LYS A 281 -12.58 20.35 -47.44
C LYS A 281 -12.32 21.65 -46.68
N ILE A 282 -11.85 22.69 -47.35
CA ILE A 282 -11.58 24.00 -46.72
C ILE A 282 -12.79 24.91 -46.88
N ASP A 283 -13.28 25.09 -48.11
CA ASP A 283 -14.42 25.97 -48.42
C ASP A 283 -15.77 25.22 -48.52
N THR A 284 -15.74 23.90 -48.31
CA THR A 284 -16.94 23.06 -48.34
C THR A 284 -17.78 23.23 -47.08
N PRO A 285 -19.12 23.12 -47.14
CA PRO A 285 -19.99 23.22 -45.96
C PRO A 285 -19.71 22.13 -44.90
N ASP A 286 -19.09 21.02 -45.30
CA ASP A 286 -18.66 19.93 -44.43
C ASP A 286 -17.27 20.18 -43.79
N SER A 287 -16.71 21.38 -43.92
CA SER A 287 -15.41 21.73 -43.33
C SER A 287 -15.50 21.93 -41.82
N ILE A 288 -14.44 21.51 -41.11
CA ILE A 288 -14.22 21.83 -39.70
C ILE A 288 -13.80 23.30 -39.54
N ILE A 289 -13.25 23.90 -40.59
CA ILE A 289 -12.77 25.28 -40.60
C ILE A 289 -13.98 26.20 -40.70
N SER A 290 -14.10 27.11 -39.73
CA SER A 290 -15.13 28.13 -39.69
C SER A 290 -14.51 29.48 -39.40
N PHE A 291 -15.24 30.56 -39.65
CA PHE A 291 -14.79 31.91 -39.31
C PHE A 291 -14.70 32.15 -37.78
N TYR A 292 -15.31 31.27 -36.97
CA TYR A 292 -15.31 31.38 -35.52
C TYR A 292 -13.99 30.91 -34.92
N ILE A 293 -13.40 31.76 -34.07
CA ILE A 293 -12.20 31.43 -33.29
C ILE A 293 -12.64 30.85 -31.94
N GLN A 294 -12.36 29.58 -31.72
CA GLN A 294 -12.60 28.94 -30.43
C GLN A 294 -11.52 29.36 -29.42
N HIS A 295 -11.93 29.99 -28.32
CA HIS A 295 -11.06 30.23 -27.18
C HIS A 295 -11.05 28.99 -26.28
N PRO A 296 -9.88 28.37 -26.01
CA PRO A 296 -9.83 27.18 -25.17
C PRO A 296 -10.27 27.51 -23.74
N ILE A 297 -10.84 26.51 -23.06
CA ILE A 297 -11.29 26.66 -21.67
C ILE A 297 -10.06 26.97 -20.79
N PRO A 298 -10.05 28.07 -20.01
CA PRO A 298 -8.92 28.37 -19.13
C PRO A 298 -8.82 27.32 -18.02
N ILE A 299 -7.76 26.53 -18.04
CA ILE A 299 -7.46 25.52 -17.01
C ILE A 299 -6.69 26.23 -15.88
N PRO A 300 -7.15 26.19 -14.61
CA PRO A 300 -6.43 26.79 -13.51
C PRO A 300 -5.07 26.09 -13.30
N PRO A 301 -4.01 26.83 -12.95
CA PRO A 301 -2.68 26.25 -12.82
C PRO A 301 -2.66 25.23 -11.67
N PRO A 302 -2.05 24.05 -11.87
CA PRO A 302 -2.06 22.98 -10.86
C PRO A 302 -1.39 23.40 -9.53
N PHE A 303 -0.45 24.35 -9.59
CA PHE A 303 0.27 24.88 -8.42
C PHE A 303 -0.59 25.76 -7.50
N GLU A 304 -1.73 26.30 -7.97
CA GLU A 304 -2.58 27.17 -7.13
C GLU A 304 -3.07 26.45 -5.87
N LYS A 305 -3.37 25.15 -5.97
CA LYS A 305 -3.77 24.30 -4.84
C LYS A 305 -2.68 24.14 -3.78
N ASN A 306 -1.43 24.28 -4.19
CA ASN A 306 -0.26 24.07 -3.33
C ASN A 306 0.11 25.34 -2.55
N GLN A 307 -0.46 26.50 -2.91
CA GLN A 307 -0.13 27.76 -2.27
C GLN A 307 -0.51 27.73 -0.78
N PRO A 308 0.42 28.10 0.11
CA PRO A 308 0.11 28.17 1.52
C PRO A 308 -0.96 29.25 1.76
N PRO A 309 -1.85 29.06 2.74
CA PRO A 309 -2.80 30.10 3.10
C PRO A 309 -2.04 31.37 3.49
N PRO A 310 -2.61 32.56 3.22
CA PRO A 310 -1.97 33.83 3.52
C PRO A 310 -1.59 33.87 5.00
N LYS A 311 -0.34 34.24 5.28
CA LYS A 311 0.19 34.29 6.63
C LYS A 311 -0.60 35.33 7.42
N ALA A 312 -1.14 34.94 8.58
CA ALA A 312 -1.81 35.88 9.46
C ALA A 312 -0.88 37.04 9.85
N LEU A 313 -1.47 38.23 10.01
CA LEU A 313 -0.75 39.44 10.40
C LEU A 313 0.04 39.19 11.69
N MET A 314 1.35 39.43 11.64
CA MET A 314 2.22 39.26 12.80
C MET A 314 2.10 40.50 13.68
N LEU A 315 1.64 40.31 14.92
CA LEU A 315 1.62 41.39 15.90
C LEU A 315 3.05 41.76 16.31
N THR A 316 3.31 43.06 16.43
CA THR A 316 4.52 43.63 17.04
C THR A 316 4.57 43.31 18.54
N GLU A 317 5.74 43.44 19.16
CA GLU A 317 5.88 43.18 20.61
C GLU A 317 5.01 44.13 21.46
N ARG A 318 4.90 45.41 21.05
CA ARG A 318 4.05 46.41 21.69
C ARG A 318 2.57 46.02 21.63
N GLU A 319 2.11 45.55 20.47
CA GLU A 319 0.73 45.08 20.29
C GLU A 319 0.47 43.78 21.07
N ARG A 320 1.41 42.83 21.07
CA ARG A 320 1.30 41.61 21.90
C ARG A 320 1.21 41.96 23.38
N GLN A 321 2.00 42.93 23.84
CA GLN A 321 1.95 43.40 25.22
C GLN A 321 0.64 44.13 25.52
N LYS A 322 0.11 44.93 24.58
CA LYS A 322 -1.19 45.60 24.71
C LYS A 322 -2.32 44.56 24.80
N LEU A 323 -2.36 43.59 23.87
CA LEU A 323 -3.34 42.51 23.85
C LEU A 323 -3.31 41.66 25.13
N ARG A 324 -2.10 41.30 25.60
CA ARG A 324 -1.92 40.57 26.86
C ARG A 324 -2.43 41.37 28.06
N ARG A 325 -2.18 42.68 28.11
CA ARG A 325 -2.66 43.57 29.19
C ARG A 325 -4.18 43.67 29.17
N GLN A 326 -4.77 43.91 27.99
CA GLN A 326 -6.23 43.99 27.83
C GLN A 326 -6.92 42.68 28.23
N ARG A 327 -6.44 41.52 27.75
CA ARG A 327 -6.99 40.21 28.17
C ARG A 327 -6.91 39.99 29.66
N ARG A 328 -5.76 40.31 30.29
CA ARG A 328 -5.61 40.18 31.75
C ARG A 328 -6.53 41.12 32.53
N ALA A 329 -6.74 42.34 32.04
CA ALA A 329 -7.64 43.30 32.65
C ALA A 329 -9.10 42.85 32.54
N GLU A 330 -9.48 42.29 31.39
CA GLU A 330 -10.80 41.70 31.15
C GLU A 330 -11.02 40.46 32.03
N ASP A 331 -10.08 39.51 32.06
CA ASP A 331 -10.12 38.32 32.93
C ASP A 331 -10.26 38.71 34.41
N LEU A 332 -9.51 39.73 34.85
CA LEU A 332 -9.58 40.25 36.21
C LEU A 332 -10.93 40.91 36.50
N ARG A 333 -11.45 41.71 35.57
CA ARG A 333 -12.76 42.35 35.68
C ARG A 333 -13.87 41.31 35.76
N ILE A 334 -13.84 40.29 34.90
CA ILE A 334 -14.78 39.17 34.91
C ILE A 334 -14.72 38.44 36.26
N LYS A 335 -13.52 38.20 36.81
CA LYS A 335 -13.37 37.58 38.14
C LYS A 335 -13.94 38.44 39.26
N GLN A 336 -13.67 39.75 39.24
CA GLN A 336 -14.23 40.70 40.22
C GLN A 336 -15.75 40.78 40.12
N ASP A 337 -16.31 40.78 38.92
CA ASP A 337 -17.75 40.81 38.70
C ASP A 337 -18.41 39.50 39.17
N LYS A 338 -17.76 38.34 38.98
CA LYS A 338 -18.19 37.06 39.58
C LYS A 338 -18.18 37.08 41.10
N GLN A 339 -17.16 37.68 41.70
CA GLN A 339 -17.08 37.85 43.15
C GLN A 339 -18.16 38.81 43.67
N ARG A 340 -18.40 39.93 42.96
CA ARG A 340 -19.46 40.89 43.31
C ARG A 340 -20.85 40.25 43.22
N LEU A 341 -21.06 39.35 42.26
CA LEU A 341 -22.30 38.59 42.10
C LEU A 341 -22.40 37.39 43.07
N GLY A 342 -21.33 37.08 43.82
CA GLY A 342 -21.30 35.98 44.80
C GLY A 342 -21.17 34.58 44.19
N LEU A 343 -20.79 34.45 42.91
CA LEU A 343 -20.57 33.15 42.26
C LEU A 343 -19.22 32.53 42.66
N GLU A 344 -18.24 33.37 42.98
CA GLU A 344 -16.89 32.95 43.38
C GLU A 344 -16.53 33.69 44.67
N GLU A 345 -16.04 32.96 45.66
CA GLU A 345 -15.58 33.58 46.91
C GLU A 345 -14.28 34.38 46.69
N PRO A 346 -14.04 35.44 47.48
CA PRO A 346 -12.77 36.16 47.43
C PRO A 346 -11.62 35.22 47.80
N GLU A 347 -10.56 35.20 46.99
CA GLU A 347 -9.42 34.32 47.25
C GLU A 347 -8.72 34.71 48.57
N PRO A 348 -8.41 33.73 49.45
CA PRO A 348 -7.73 34.01 50.71
C PRO A 348 -6.31 34.57 50.48
N PRO A 349 -5.76 35.34 51.44
CA PRO A 349 -4.46 35.97 51.27
C PRO A 349 -3.36 34.94 51.07
N LYS A 350 -2.48 35.18 50.08
CA LYS A 350 -1.39 34.26 49.74
C LYS A 350 -0.28 34.28 50.80
N VAL A 351 -0.29 33.31 51.71
CA VAL A 351 0.77 33.18 52.73
C VAL A 351 1.97 32.40 52.18
N LYS A 352 3.18 32.86 52.52
CA LYS A 352 4.47 32.18 52.29
C LYS A 352 5.17 32.05 53.64
N LEU A 353 6.08 31.08 53.81
CA LEU A 353 6.91 30.96 55.02
C LEU A 353 7.60 32.29 55.38
N SER A 354 8.14 33.00 54.39
CA SER A 354 8.77 34.32 54.58
C SER A 354 7.79 35.44 54.99
N ASN A 355 6.50 35.28 54.70
CA ASN A 355 5.45 36.27 54.97
C ASN A 355 4.55 35.85 56.14
N LEU A 356 4.85 34.71 56.78
CA LEU A 356 4.03 34.08 57.82
C LEU A 356 3.87 35.02 59.02
N MET A 357 5.00 35.50 59.55
CA MET A 357 5.02 36.42 60.70
C MET A 357 4.44 37.80 60.42
N LYS A 358 4.26 38.19 59.15
CA LYS A 358 3.65 39.48 58.78
C LYS A 358 2.14 39.40 58.59
N VAL A 359 1.61 38.23 58.19
CA VAL A 359 0.20 38.05 57.84
C VAL A 359 -0.58 37.38 58.96
N LEU A 360 0.02 36.41 59.64
CA LEU A 360 -0.62 35.60 60.68
C LEU A 360 0.07 35.78 62.03
N THR A 361 0.57 36.98 62.36
CA THR A 361 1.38 37.23 63.56
C THR A 361 0.67 36.80 64.85
N SER A 362 -0.60 37.16 65.02
CA SER A 362 -1.40 36.86 66.21
C SER A 362 -1.66 35.37 66.40
N GLU A 363 -1.78 34.60 65.31
CA GLU A 363 -2.00 33.15 65.33
C GLU A 363 -0.69 32.38 65.42
N ALA A 364 0.35 32.85 64.75
CA ALA A 364 1.68 32.25 64.74
C ALA A 364 2.37 32.35 66.11
N ILE A 365 2.08 33.39 66.90
CA ILE A 365 2.57 33.51 68.29
C ILE A 365 1.93 32.46 69.20
N LYS A 366 0.65 32.11 68.96
CA LYS A 366 -0.06 31.10 69.77
C LYS A 366 0.43 29.68 69.47
N ASP A 367 0.44 29.29 68.19
CA ASP A 367 0.84 27.95 67.75
C ASP A 367 1.80 28.03 66.53
N PRO A 368 3.11 28.23 66.73
CA PRO A 368 4.05 28.44 65.62
C PRO A 368 4.13 27.24 64.68
N THR A 369 4.17 26.02 65.21
CA THR A 369 4.29 24.78 64.43
C THR A 369 3.05 24.50 63.60
N ARG A 370 1.85 24.75 64.15
CA ARG A 370 0.57 24.52 63.45
C ARG A 370 0.41 25.46 62.26
N ILE A 371 0.72 26.74 62.46
CA ILE A 371 0.63 27.75 61.40
C ILE A 371 1.71 27.53 60.34
N GLU A 372 2.93 27.15 60.74
CA GLU A 372 3.97 26.78 59.78
C GLU A 372 3.56 25.58 58.92
N ALA A 373 3.02 24.52 59.53
CA ALA A 373 2.52 23.34 58.82
C ALA A 373 1.37 23.69 57.87
N MET A 374 0.43 24.55 58.30
CA MET A 374 -0.67 25.02 57.45
C MET A 374 -0.17 25.81 56.24
N VAL A 375 0.80 26.72 56.42
CA VAL A 375 1.38 27.49 55.32
C VAL A 375 2.20 26.59 54.39
N ARG A 376 2.96 25.62 54.91
CA ARG A 376 3.65 24.61 54.10
C ARG A 376 2.65 23.81 53.27
N ARG A 377 1.52 23.40 53.85
CA ARG A 377 0.43 22.71 53.14
C ARG A 377 -0.15 23.58 52.02
N GLN A 378 -0.47 24.85 52.29
CA GLN A 378 -0.95 25.78 51.26
C GLN A 378 0.07 26.02 50.13
N VAL A 379 1.36 26.11 50.46
CA VAL A 379 2.43 26.23 49.47
C VAL A 379 2.51 24.97 48.61
N ALA A 380 2.46 23.79 49.23
CA ALA A 380 2.45 22.50 48.56
C ALA A 380 1.22 22.35 47.66
N GLU A 381 0.04 22.70 48.15
CA GLU A 381 -1.21 22.68 47.39
C GLU A 381 -1.16 23.63 46.18
N ARG A 382 -0.59 24.84 46.34
CA ARG A 382 -0.37 25.76 45.21
C ARG A 382 0.58 25.18 44.16
N LYS A 383 1.65 24.50 44.60
CA LYS A 383 2.59 23.82 43.70
C LYS A 383 1.91 22.66 42.99
N GLU A 384 1.19 21.84 43.72
CA GLU A 384 0.45 20.69 43.20
C GLU A 384 -0.63 21.13 42.20
N LYS A 385 -1.39 22.19 42.50
CA LYS A 385 -2.37 22.78 41.57
C LYS A 385 -1.68 23.23 40.27
N HIS A 386 -0.54 23.90 40.35
CA HIS A 386 0.23 24.29 39.17
C HIS A 386 0.73 23.08 38.36
N GLU A 387 1.23 22.04 39.02
CA GLU A 387 1.67 20.80 38.36
C GLU A 387 0.50 20.04 37.72
N LYS A 388 -0.65 19.97 38.40
CA LYS A 388 -1.91 19.42 37.89
C LYS A 388 -2.40 20.20 36.67
N GLU A 389 -2.42 21.52 36.71
CA GLU A 389 -2.80 22.33 35.55
C GLU A 389 -1.85 22.12 34.37
N ASN A 390 -0.54 21.97 34.63
CA ASN A 390 0.44 21.68 33.58
C ASN A 390 0.29 20.27 33.03
N SER A 391 -0.03 19.28 33.86
CA SER A 391 -0.27 17.91 33.42
C SER A 391 -1.55 17.83 32.57
N ILE A 392 -2.61 18.55 32.95
CA ILE A 392 -3.86 18.67 32.18
C ILE A 392 -3.60 19.34 30.82
N ARG A 393 -2.80 20.41 30.76
CA ARG A 393 -2.46 21.10 29.50
C ARG A 393 -1.50 20.31 28.61
N LYS A 394 -0.71 19.40 29.18
CA LYS A 394 0.30 18.63 28.45
C LYS A 394 -0.39 17.61 27.55
N LEU A 395 -0.21 17.76 26.23
CA LEU A 395 -0.72 16.78 25.27
C LEU A 395 -0.23 15.37 25.63
N THR A 396 -1.15 14.41 25.57
CA THR A 396 -0.81 13.00 25.72
C THR A 396 0.13 12.56 24.57
N PRO A 397 0.95 11.52 24.76
CA PRO A 397 1.84 11.02 23.70
C PRO A 397 1.10 10.71 22.38
N ASN A 398 -0.12 10.16 22.49
CA ASN A 398 -0.98 9.88 21.34
C ASN A 398 -1.43 11.15 20.62
N GLN A 399 -1.86 12.18 21.36
CA GLN A 399 -2.23 13.48 20.78
C GLN A 399 -1.03 14.16 20.11
N LYS A 400 0.17 14.05 20.69
CA LYS A 400 1.41 14.56 20.07
C LYS A 400 1.70 13.85 18.75
N ARG A 401 1.56 12.53 18.70
CA ARG A 401 1.76 11.74 17.46
C ARG A 401 0.76 12.15 16.38
N GLN A 402 -0.52 12.26 16.71
CA GLN A 402 -1.56 12.72 15.79
C GLN A 402 -1.27 14.14 15.27
N LYS A 403 -0.87 15.07 16.15
CA LYS A 403 -0.50 16.43 15.74
C LYS A 403 0.70 16.46 14.79
N LEU A 404 1.70 15.59 15.00
CA LEU A 404 2.83 15.46 14.09
C LEU A 404 2.43 14.86 12.75
N GLU A 405 1.55 13.86 12.74
CA GLU A 405 1.02 13.22 11.53
C GLU A 405 0.19 14.19 10.69
N MET A 406 -0.72 14.95 11.32
CA MET A 406 -1.46 16.02 10.65
C MET A 406 -0.52 17.05 10.02
N LYS A 407 0.54 17.46 10.73
CA LYS A 407 1.53 18.42 10.19
C LYS A 407 2.31 17.86 8.98
N LYS A 408 2.57 16.54 8.95
CA LYS A 408 3.19 15.89 7.79
C LYS A 408 2.21 15.83 6.61
N ALA A 409 0.94 15.49 6.88
CA ALA A 409 -0.11 15.46 5.86
C ALA A 409 -0.35 16.85 5.24
N GLU A 410 -0.46 17.89 6.07
CA GLU A 410 -0.56 19.29 5.63
C GLU A 410 0.66 19.72 4.79
N ASN A 411 1.85 19.21 5.11
CA ASN A 411 3.03 19.51 4.33
C ASN A 411 3.05 18.75 2.98
N ALA A 412 2.46 17.55 2.91
CA ALA A 412 2.33 16.80 1.67
C ALA A 412 1.20 17.35 0.78
N SER A 413 0.16 17.97 1.36
CA SER A 413 -0.92 18.61 0.60
C SER A 413 -0.47 19.92 -0.08
N ARG A 414 0.63 20.52 0.36
CA ARG A 414 1.25 21.70 -0.27
C ARG A 414 2.10 21.36 -1.50
N GLY A 415 2.08 20.11 -1.94
CA GLY A 415 2.89 19.63 -3.06
C GLY A 415 3.77 18.44 -2.67
N ILE A 416 4.00 17.60 -3.67
CA ILE A 416 4.86 16.43 -3.58
C ILE A 416 6.16 16.76 -4.28
N TYR A 417 7.26 16.57 -3.58
CA TYR A 417 8.62 16.73 -4.06
C TYR A 417 9.23 15.35 -4.20
N CYS A 418 10.10 15.17 -5.16
CA CYS A 418 10.81 13.92 -5.39
C CYS A 418 12.29 14.17 -5.60
N ASN A 419 13.10 13.35 -4.93
CA ASN A 419 14.56 13.33 -5.04
C ASN A 419 15.01 11.92 -5.41
N VAL A 420 15.93 11.85 -6.35
CA VAL A 420 16.51 10.61 -6.85
C VAL A 420 18.00 10.61 -6.52
N PHE A 421 18.45 9.56 -5.86
CA PHE A 421 19.85 9.38 -5.49
C PHE A 421 20.45 8.15 -6.15
N ARG A 422 21.70 8.27 -6.59
CA ARG A 422 22.54 7.19 -7.10
C ARG A 422 23.60 6.86 -6.05
N ILE A 423 23.77 5.57 -5.76
CA ILE A 423 24.77 5.07 -4.80
C ILE A 423 25.44 3.85 -5.41
N GLU A 424 26.77 3.81 -5.45
CA GLU A 424 27.50 2.68 -6.03
C GLU A 424 27.30 1.40 -5.23
N TYR A 425 27.56 1.46 -3.92
CA TYR A 425 27.41 0.32 -3.02
C TYR A 425 26.46 0.61 -1.86
N LEU A 426 25.34 -0.12 -1.79
CA LEU A 426 24.33 -0.05 -0.71
C LEU A 426 24.21 -1.37 0.06
N SER A 427 25.35 -2.02 0.25
CA SER A 427 25.46 -3.30 0.94
C SER A 427 25.29 -3.18 2.47
N HIS A 428 25.69 -2.04 3.04
CA HIS A 428 25.74 -1.83 4.48
C HIS A 428 24.36 -1.84 5.14
N GLY A 429 24.13 -2.77 6.08
CA GLY A 429 22.86 -2.94 6.79
C GLY A 429 22.39 -1.67 7.51
N GLN A 430 23.30 -0.95 8.19
CA GLN A 430 22.93 0.30 8.87
C GLN A 430 22.53 1.42 7.90
N HIS A 431 23.15 1.55 6.71
CA HIS A 431 22.73 2.56 5.73
C HIS A 431 21.32 2.25 5.23
N ARG A 432 21.04 0.99 4.87
CA ARG A 432 19.69 0.54 4.49
C ARG A 432 18.66 0.77 5.60
N PHE A 433 19.02 0.48 6.84
CA PHE A 433 18.16 0.74 8.00
C PHE A 433 17.88 2.24 8.18
N LYS A 434 18.91 3.10 8.11
CA LYS A 434 18.78 4.56 8.23
C LYS A 434 17.87 5.10 7.12
N ILE A 435 18.07 4.68 5.87
CA ILE A 435 17.22 5.04 4.73
C ILE A 435 15.77 4.65 4.99
N ASN A 436 15.53 3.37 5.32
CA ASN A 436 14.19 2.84 5.53
C ASN A 436 13.46 3.57 6.67
N LYS A 437 14.11 3.69 7.83
CA LYS A 437 13.50 4.29 9.00
C LYS A 437 13.28 5.78 8.85
N ASN A 438 14.16 6.52 8.18
CA ASN A 438 13.92 7.94 7.94
C ASN A 438 12.78 8.16 6.92
N ALA A 439 12.68 7.33 5.89
CA ALA A 439 11.55 7.37 4.97
C ALA A 439 10.22 7.13 5.70
N GLU A 440 10.16 6.10 6.54
CA GLU A 440 8.99 5.78 7.39
C GLU A 440 8.68 6.91 8.38
N GLN A 441 9.67 7.39 9.13
CA GLN A 441 9.52 8.45 10.14
C GLN A 441 9.09 9.79 9.55
N HIS A 442 9.41 10.08 8.29
CA HIS A 442 8.98 11.29 7.58
C HIS A 442 7.76 11.07 6.68
N SER A 443 7.16 9.87 6.68
CA SER A 443 6.00 9.52 5.86
C SER A 443 6.25 9.77 4.36
N LEU A 444 7.48 9.49 3.94
CA LEU A 444 7.94 9.54 2.56
C LEU A 444 7.58 8.22 1.86
N THR A 445 7.30 8.31 0.57
CA THR A 445 7.06 7.16 -0.30
C THR A 445 8.17 7.06 -1.32
N GLY A 446 8.23 5.94 -2.05
CA GLY A 446 9.29 5.70 -3.03
C GLY A 446 9.80 4.27 -3.03
N VAL A 447 10.92 4.06 -3.71
CA VAL A 447 11.53 2.74 -3.87
C VAL A 447 13.04 2.86 -3.84
N THR A 448 13.68 1.88 -3.19
CA THR A 448 15.12 1.66 -3.32
C THR A 448 15.36 0.41 -4.13
N ILE A 449 16.05 0.56 -5.25
CA ILE A 449 16.46 -0.53 -6.13
C ILE A 449 17.89 -0.88 -5.80
N LEU A 450 18.10 -2.13 -5.41
CA LEU A 450 19.41 -2.73 -5.27
C LEU A 450 19.72 -3.44 -6.56
N HIS A 451 20.80 -3.03 -7.23
CA HIS A 451 21.24 -3.63 -8.49
C HIS A 451 22.77 -3.73 -8.50
N PRO A 452 23.36 -4.72 -9.19
CA PRO A 452 24.80 -4.96 -9.14
C PRO A 452 25.66 -3.80 -9.66
N LYS A 453 25.19 -3.08 -10.70
CA LYS A 453 25.92 -1.95 -11.31
C LYS A 453 25.96 -0.71 -10.38
N PHE A 454 24.79 -0.31 -9.88
CA PHE A 454 24.61 0.79 -8.93
C PHE A 454 23.22 0.67 -8.31
N ASN A 455 22.97 1.39 -7.23
CA ASN A 455 21.70 1.40 -6.52
C ASN A 455 20.99 2.73 -6.75
N LEU A 456 19.68 2.68 -6.93
CA LEU A 456 18.84 3.87 -7.13
C LEU A 456 17.88 4.02 -5.96
N VAL A 457 17.83 5.21 -5.36
CA VAL A 457 16.92 5.54 -4.28
C VAL A 457 16.01 6.67 -4.75
N ILE A 458 14.74 6.36 -5.00
CA ILE A 458 13.72 7.34 -5.39
C ILE A 458 12.87 7.64 -4.18
N VAL A 459 12.76 8.92 -3.80
CA VAL A 459 12.01 9.36 -2.62
C VAL A 459 11.07 10.47 -3.00
N GLU A 460 9.80 10.33 -2.65
CA GLU A 460 8.78 11.34 -2.87
C GLU A 460 8.03 11.67 -1.56
N GLY A 461 7.59 12.91 -1.40
CA GLY A 461 6.83 13.34 -0.23
C GLY A 461 6.79 14.86 -0.05
N GLY A 462 6.38 15.31 1.13
CA GLY A 462 6.32 16.75 1.41
C GLY A 462 7.71 17.38 1.53
N SER A 463 7.84 18.65 1.12
CA SER A 463 9.11 19.41 1.04
C SER A 463 10.03 19.27 2.27
N LYS A 464 9.51 19.50 3.48
CA LYS A 464 10.29 19.36 4.73
C LYS A 464 10.81 17.94 4.98
N GLY A 465 10.06 16.92 4.60
CA GLY A 465 10.48 15.52 4.74
C GLY A 465 11.60 15.21 3.76
N ILE A 466 11.43 15.60 2.50
CA ILE A 466 12.44 15.47 1.44
C ILE A 466 13.73 16.22 1.79
N LYS A 467 13.65 17.46 2.28
CA LYS A 467 14.83 18.22 2.71
C LYS A 467 15.62 17.49 3.81
N ARG A 468 14.94 16.95 4.82
CA ARG A 468 15.59 16.16 5.88
C ARG A 468 16.20 14.87 5.36
N PHE A 469 15.56 14.25 4.38
CA PHE A 469 16.06 13.04 3.73
C PHE A 469 17.29 13.35 2.85
N LYS A 470 17.28 14.43 2.09
CA LYS A 470 18.43 14.94 1.34
C LYS A 470 19.62 15.19 2.27
N ASP A 471 19.38 15.84 3.41
CA ASP A 471 20.41 16.08 4.43
C ASP A 471 20.94 14.77 5.04
N LEU A 472 20.08 13.77 5.23
CA LEU A 472 20.49 12.45 5.66
C LEU A 472 21.44 11.80 4.64
N MET A 473 21.02 11.76 3.38
CA MET A 473 21.73 11.06 2.31
C MET A 473 23.06 11.72 1.96
N LEU A 474 23.11 13.05 1.89
CA LEU A 474 24.31 13.75 1.41
C LEU A 474 25.27 14.18 2.53
N ARG A 475 24.78 14.39 3.76
CA ARG A 475 25.59 15.01 4.84
C ARG A 475 25.77 14.17 6.09
N ARG A 476 24.84 13.28 6.43
CA ARG A 476 24.84 12.57 7.73
C ARG A 476 25.21 11.10 7.64
N ILE A 477 25.15 10.51 6.45
CA ILE A 477 25.59 9.15 6.20
C ILE A 477 26.97 9.24 5.56
N ASP A 478 27.95 8.66 6.25
CA ASP A 478 29.29 8.49 5.70
C ASP A 478 29.29 7.19 4.88
N TRP A 479 29.34 7.32 3.55
CA TRP A 479 29.22 6.20 2.60
C TRP A 479 30.49 5.37 2.44
N THR A 480 31.62 5.89 2.92
CA THR A 480 32.93 5.25 2.88
C THR A 480 33.16 4.25 4.01
N ASN A 481 32.27 4.19 5.00
CA ASN A 481 32.42 3.31 6.15
C ASN A 481 32.19 1.84 5.77
N GLU A 482 33.14 0.99 6.12
CA GLU A 482 33.06 -0.45 5.88
C GLU A 482 32.05 -1.15 6.82
N PRO A 483 31.36 -2.21 6.36
CA PRO A 483 30.44 -2.96 7.20
C PRO A 483 31.18 -3.74 8.30
N ASN A 484 30.82 -3.50 9.58
CA ASN A 484 31.35 -4.21 10.76
C ASN A 484 31.04 -5.72 10.84
N LEU A 485 30.44 -6.32 9.80
CA LEU A 485 30.14 -7.76 9.75
C LEU A 485 30.95 -8.42 8.63
N PRO A 486 31.53 -9.62 8.85
CA PRO A 486 32.23 -10.38 7.82
C PRO A 486 31.19 -11.05 6.89
N THR A 487 30.37 -10.24 6.23
CA THR A 487 29.43 -10.70 5.21
C THR A 487 29.83 -10.01 3.93
N ILE A 488 30.58 -10.75 3.12
CA ILE A 488 31.02 -10.32 1.80
C ILE A 488 29.79 -10.21 0.92
N VAL A 489 29.67 -9.08 0.23
CA VAL A 489 28.57 -8.83 -0.68
C VAL A 489 29.08 -9.00 -2.10
N TYR A 490 28.57 -10.03 -2.76
CA TYR A 490 28.66 -10.16 -4.21
C TYR A 490 27.30 -9.75 -4.78
N ASN A 491 27.27 -8.81 -5.72
CA ASN A 491 26.05 -8.37 -6.41
C ASN A 491 24.90 -7.90 -5.47
N ASN A 492 25.21 -7.16 -4.41
CA ASN A 492 24.22 -6.67 -3.42
C ASN A 492 23.39 -7.77 -2.69
N GLN A 493 23.83 -9.04 -2.74
CA GLN A 493 23.27 -10.17 -1.99
C GLN A 493 24.23 -10.66 -0.90
N LEU A 494 23.70 -11.13 0.23
CA LEU A 494 24.48 -11.65 1.37
C LEU A 494 24.89 -13.11 1.08
N ILE A 495 26.17 -13.36 0.77
CA ILE A 495 26.70 -14.71 0.58
C ILE A 495 27.74 -14.99 1.69
N LYS A 496 27.75 -16.21 2.25
CA LYS A 496 28.80 -16.67 3.18
C LYS A 496 30.07 -16.96 2.38
N GLN A 497 31.21 -16.53 2.91
CA GLN A 497 32.55 -16.63 2.33
C GLN A 497 32.77 -17.92 1.53
N ASP A 498 33.06 -17.77 0.24
CA ASP A 498 34.15 -18.46 -0.46
C ASP A 498 34.60 -17.54 -1.62
N GLU A 499 35.84 -17.06 -1.52
CA GLU A 499 36.68 -16.56 -2.62
C GLU A 499 36.23 -15.36 -3.49
N GLN A 500 36.05 -14.15 -2.92
CA GLN A 500 36.18 -12.92 -3.72
C GLN A 500 36.69 -11.71 -2.94
N THR A 501 37.43 -10.86 -3.66
CA THR A 501 38.19 -9.68 -3.19
C THR A 501 37.37 -8.70 -2.34
N PRO A 502 37.92 -8.15 -1.24
CA PRO A 502 37.25 -7.12 -0.47
C PRO A 502 36.94 -5.90 -1.34
N VAL A 503 35.67 -5.49 -1.37
CA VAL A 503 35.21 -4.30 -2.11
C VAL A 503 35.69 -3.07 -1.34
N ASN A 504 36.52 -2.22 -1.97
CA ASN A 504 37.01 -0.99 -1.36
C ASN A 504 35.91 0.09 -1.38
N TYR A 505 35.37 0.43 -0.20
CA TYR A 505 34.31 1.43 -0.04
C TYR A 505 34.81 2.88 -0.08
N SER A 506 36.11 3.13 -0.15
CA SER A 506 36.68 4.49 -0.07
C SER A 506 36.19 5.43 -1.18
N LYS A 507 35.82 4.88 -2.34
CA LYS A 507 35.27 5.65 -3.48
C LYS A 507 33.75 5.74 -3.48
N ASN A 508 33.07 5.02 -2.57
CA ASN A 508 31.61 4.96 -2.54
C ASN A 508 31.04 6.32 -2.13
N LYS A 509 30.23 6.90 -3.01
CA LYS A 509 29.55 8.19 -2.80
C LYS A 509 28.05 8.06 -3.08
N CYS A 510 27.27 8.96 -2.49
CA CYS A 510 25.86 9.15 -2.80
C CYS A 510 25.70 10.47 -3.53
N GLU A 511 25.09 10.41 -4.72
CA GLU A 511 24.89 11.56 -5.59
C GLU A 511 23.42 11.84 -5.76
N LEU A 512 23.05 13.11 -5.85
CA LEU A 512 21.71 13.53 -6.19
C LEU A 512 21.61 13.63 -7.72
N VAL A 513 20.87 12.70 -8.32
CA VAL A 513 20.65 12.62 -9.77
C VAL A 513 19.61 13.63 -10.21
N TRP A 514 18.51 13.72 -9.46
CA TRP A 514 17.38 14.58 -9.80
C TRP A 514 16.66 15.07 -8.55
N GLU A 515 16.17 16.30 -8.60
CA GLU A 515 15.34 16.93 -7.58
C GLU A 515 14.28 17.78 -8.28
N GLY A 516 13.02 17.58 -7.91
CA GLY A 516 11.92 18.31 -8.52
C GLY A 516 10.58 18.09 -7.84
N GLU A 517 9.56 18.74 -8.38
CA GLU A 517 8.17 18.59 -7.94
C GLU A 517 7.44 17.55 -8.79
N LEU A 518 6.56 16.78 -8.16
CA LEU A 518 5.65 15.86 -8.82
C LEU A 518 4.20 16.31 -8.62
N ARG A 519 3.38 16.09 -9.65
CA ARG A 519 1.95 16.40 -9.58
C ARG A 519 1.23 15.54 -8.53
N ASN A 520 1.53 14.25 -8.48
CA ASN A 520 0.94 13.27 -7.57
C ASN A 520 2.03 12.31 -7.07
N ARG A 521 1.73 11.56 -6.01
CA ARG A 521 2.60 10.45 -5.57
C ARG A 521 2.48 9.29 -6.55
N ASN A 522 3.61 8.81 -7.05
CA ASN A 522 3.66 7.64 -7.93
C ASN A 522 3.75 6.33 -7.13
N PHE A 523 4.32 6.37 -5.92
CA PHE A 523 4.49 5.21 -5.05
C PHE A 523 3.58 5.30 -3.82
N ARG A 524 2.88 4.20 -3.50
CA ARG A 524 1.99 4.17 -2.33
C ARG A 524 2.75 4.00 -1.01
N THR A 525 3.86 3.26 -1.04
CA THR A 525 4.60 2.85 0.15
C THR A 525 6.09 2.80 -0.16
N TRP A 526 6.93 3.04 0.84
CA TRP A 526 8.36 2.81 0.74
C TRP A 526 8.71 1.31 0.67
N LYS A 527 9.49 0.88 -0.32
CA LYS A 527 9.94 -0.53 -0.44
C LYS A 527 11.39 -0.64 -0.94
N PHE A 528 12.07 -1.69 -0.49
CA PHE A 528 13.33 -2.15 -1.09
C PHE A 528 13.02 -3.25 -2.12
N ARG A 529 13.65 -3.16 -3.29
CA ARG A 529 13.55 -4.15 -4.35
C ARG A 529 14.96 -4.57 -4.75
N ASN A 530 15.20 -5.87 -4.72
CA ASN A 530 16.44 -6.45 -5.23
C ASN A 530 16.21 -6.86 -6.67
N CYS A 531 17.01 -6.32 -7.58
CA CYS A 531 16.90 -6.49 -9.01
C CYS A 531 18.28 -6.86 -9.55
N SER A 532 18.45 -8.10 -10.00
CA SER A 532 19.72 -8.52 -10.61
C SER A 532 19.83 -8.03 -12.06
N ASP A 533 18.70 -7.93 -12.76
CA ASP A 533 18.65 -7.63 -14.19
C ASP A 533 17.93 -6.31 -14.47
N ASP A 534 18.39 -5.59 -15.50
CA ASP A 534 17.82 -4.32 -15.95
C ASP A 534 16.35 -4.44 -16.40
N LYS A 535 15.95 -5.58 -16.98
CA LYS A 535 14.55 -5.86 -17.35
C LYS A 535 13.63 -5.83 -16.13
N THR A 536 14.06 -6.40 -15.00
CA THR A 536 13.27 -6.39 -13.75
C THR A 536 13.18 -5.00 -13.13
N VAL A 537 14.20 -4.16 -13.32
CA VAL A 537 14.18 -2.76 -12.90
C VAL A 537 13.13 -1.98 -13.68
N LYS A 538 13.09 -2.17 -15.01
CA LYS A 538 12.10 -1.58 -15.90
C LYS A 538 10.67 -1.90 -15.47
N ASP A 539 10.34 -3.18 -15.27
CA ASP A 539 9.00 -3.61 -14.86
C ASP A 539 8.53 -3.00 -13.53
N ILE A 540 9.45 -2.77 -12.59
CA ILE A 540 9.14 -2.20 -11.28
C ILE A 540 8.96 -0.68 -11.36
N LEU A 541 9.83 0.00 -12.12
CA LEU A 541 9.81 1.45 -12.25
C LEU A 541 8.74 1.96 -13.21
N GLU A 542 8.38 1.20 -14.25
CA GLU A 542 7.27 1.54 -15.15
C GLU A 542 5.93 1.57 -14.41
N LYS A 543 5.72 0.65 -13.45
CA LYS A 543 4.54 0.68 -12.56
C LYS A 543 4.45 1.99 -11.76
N GLY A 544 5.59 2.64 -11.51
CA GLY A 544 5.69 3.92 -10.83
C GLY A 544 5.95 5.10 -11.77
N LYS A 545 5.88 4.94 -13.10
CA LYS A 545 6.23 5.98 -14.11
C LYS A 545 7.54 6.70 -13.76
N ALA A 546 8.56 5.90 -13.43
CA ALA A 546 9.80 6.35 -12.85
C ALA A 546 11.02 5.72 -13.54
N TYR A 547 10.82 5.13 -14.72
CA TYR A 547 11.88 4.44 -15.46
C TYR A 547 12.90 5.42 -16.04
N GLU A 548 12.48 6.65 -16.40
CA GLU A 548 13.40 7.67 -16.92
C GLU A 548 14.49 8.03 -15.90
N PHE A 549 14.19 7.96 -14.60
CA PHE A 549 15.17 8.19 -13.54
C PHE A 549 16.29 7.15 -13.52
N TRP A 550 16.00 5.91 -13.94
CA TRP A 550 17.02 4.87 -14.07
C TRP A 550 17.96 5.14 -15.25
N ASN A 551 17.39 5.54 -16.39
CA ASN A 551 18.18 5.90 -17.57
C ASN A 551 19.07 7.13 -17.30
N MET A 552 18.54 8.14 -16.59
CA MET A 552 19.31 9.30 -16.16
C MET A 552 20.45 8.94 -15.21
N ALA A 553 20.21 8.01 -14.27
CA ALA A 553 21.26 7.55 -13.36
C ALA A 553 22.34 6.70 -14.08
N LYS A 554 21.97 5.99 -15.15
CA LYS A 554 22.91 5.27 -16.03
C LYS A 554 23.82 6.23 -16.78
N SER A 555 23.25 7.24 -17.46
CA SER A 555 24.01 8.16 -18.30
C SER A 555 25.02 9.02 -17.53
N ILE A 556 24.75 9.34 -16.26
CA ILE A 556 25.70 10.10 -15.41
C ILE A 556 27.02 9.34 -15.23
N LYS A 557 26.99 8.01 -15.13
CA LYS A 557 28.21 7.22 -14.97
C LYS A 557 29.06 7.22 -16.24
N GLU A 558 28.41 7.13 -17.40
CA GLU A 558 29.11 7.17 -18.70
C GLU A 558 29.88 8.48 -18.86
N GLN A 559 29.33 9.62 -18.44
CA GLN A 559 30.03 10.90 -18.49
C GLN A 559 31.29 10.95 -17.60
N ASP A 560 31.23 10.40 -16.39
CA ASP A 560 32.38 10.32 -15.48
C ASP A 560 33.49 9.39 -16.03
N ASP A 561 33.10 8.29 -16.69
CA ASP A 561 34.01 7.32 -17.30
C ASP A 561 34.65 7.85 -18.60
N PHE A 562 34.00 8.77 -19.33
CA PHE A 562 34.57 9.46 -20.52
C PHE A 562 35.45 10.66 -20.17
N ALA A 563 35.26 11.27 -18.98
CA ALA A 563 36.02 12.42 -18.52
C ALA A 563 37.30 12.05 -17.74
N SER A 564 37.45 10.77 -17.40
CA SER A 564 38.65 10.17 -16.77
C SER A 564 39.51 9.48 -17.83
#